data_AF-A0A920JGB9-F1
#
_entry.id   AF-A0A920JGB9-F1
#
_cell.length_a   1.000
_cell.length_b   1.000
_cell.length_c   1.000
_cell.angle_alpha   90.00
_cell.angle_beta   90.00
_cell.angle_gamma   90.00
#
_symmetry.space_group_name_H-M   'P 1'
#
loop_
_entity.id
_entity.type
_entity.pdbx_description
1 polymer ?
#
loop_
_entity_poly.entity_id
_entity_poly.type
_entity_poly.pdbx_seq_one_letter_code
_entity_poly.pdbx_strand_id
1 'polypeptide(L)'
;MPDDHIALRFARDNELLIHGEFDLAQMYDERSCVAVTGTNGKTTVTMMINQMLNTSGIKSKAVGNTDTPLVEAIQDQSLAKFVVEASSFRLGQSYNFAPDVGVWLNFLS
;
A
#
# COMPACT_ATOMS: atom_id res chain seq x y z
N MET A 1 2.55 4.43 -15.00
CA MET A 1 2.27 4.14 -16.43
C MET A 1 0.75 4.10 -16.59
N PRO A 2 0.15 4.80 -17.56
CA PRO A 2 -1.30 4.75 -17.78
C PRO A 2 -1.80 3.32 -17.99
N ASP A 3 -3.02 3.01 -17.54
CA ASP A 3 -3.58 1.66 -17.62
C ASP A 3 -3.76 1.16 -19.07
N ASP A 4 -3.84 2.08 -20.04
CA ASP A 4 -3.94 1.81 -21.46
C ASP A 4 -2.56 1.76 -22.16
N HIS A 5 -1.45 1.86 -21.45
CA HIS A 5 -0.14 1.79 -22.10
C HIS A 5 0.07 0.41 -22.77
N ILE A 6 0.68 0.41 -23.96
CA ILE A 6 0.81 -0.78 -24.82
C ILE A 6 1.43 -1.99 -24.12
N ALA A 7 2.44 -1.77 -23.28
CA ALA A 7 3.08 -2.84 -22.50
C ALA A 7 2.13 -3.50 -21.47
N LEU A 8 1.27 -2.74 -20.77
CA LEU A 8 0.28 -3.32 -19.84
C LEU A 8 -0.81 -4.06 -20.63
N ARG A 9 -1.24 -3.53 -21.79
CA ARG A 9 -2.19 -4.23 -22.67
C ARG A 9 -1.61 -5.56 -23.16
N PHE A 10 -0.41 -5.54 -23.72
CA PHE A 10 0.28 -6.75 -24.17
C PHE A 10 0.40 -7.79 -23.05
N ALA A 11 0.80 -7.37 -21.84
CA ALA A 11 0.89 -8.28 -20.71
C ALA A 11 -0.46 -8.91 -20.36
N ARG A 12 -1.55 -8.12 -20.31
CA ARG A 12 -2.91 -8.64 -20.05
C ARG A 12 -3.41 -9.58 -21.15
N ASP A 13 -3.21 -9.21 -22.42
CA ASP A 13 -3.62 -10.01 -23.58
C ASP A 13 -2.90 -11.36 -23.67
N ASN A 14 -1.73 -11.48 -23.02
CA ASN A 14 -0.94 -12.71 -22.93
C ASN A 14 -1.00 -13.36 -21.54
N GLU A 15 -1.96 -12.97 -20.69
CA GLU A 15 -2.16 -13.51 -19.33
C GLU A 15 -0.89 -13.46 -18.45
N LEU A 16 -0.02 -12.47 -18.70
CA LEU A 16 1.18 -12.26 -17.91
C LEU A 16 0.81 -11.57 -16.59
N LEU A 17 1.35 -12.09 -15.49
CA LEU A 17 1.21 -11.47 -14.18
C LEU A 17 1.88 -10.09 -14.17
N ILE A 18 1.13 -9.11 -13.67
CA ILE A 18 1.59 -7.73 -13.52
C ILE A 18 1.54 -7.44 -12.02
N HIS A 19 2.70 -7.28 -11.42
CA HIS A 19 2.79 -6.96 -10.00
C HIS A 19 3.08 -5.47 -9.80
N GLY A 20 2.18 -4.81 -9.10
CA GLY A 20 2.43 -3.48 -8.55
C GLY A 20 3.40 -3.53 -7.37
N GLU A 21 3.80 -2.36 -6.88
CA GLU A 21 4.68 -2.24 -5.71
C GLU A 21 4.13 -2.98 -4.49
N PHE A 22 2.83 -2.88 -4.22
CA PHE A 22 2.22 -3.48 -3.03
C PHE A 22 2.18 -5.02 -3.13
N ASP A 23 1.89 -5.55 -4.31
CA ASP A 23 1.97 -6.99 -4.56
C ASP A 23 3.42 -7.49 -4.39
N LEU A 24 4.40 -6.75 -4.92
CA LEU A 24 5.82 -7.07 -4.74
C LEU A 24 6.20 -7.10 -3.27
N ALA A 25 5.83 -6.09 -2.49
CA ALA A 25 6.13 -6.09 -1.06
C ALA A 25 5.50 -7.29 -0.33
N GLN A 26 4.22 -7.58 -0.60
CA GLN A 26 3.49 -8.70 0.00
C GLN A 26 4.12 -10.07 -0.35
N MET A 27 4.74 -10.21 -1.52
CA MET A 27 5.44 -11.45 -1.90
C MET A 27 6.72 -11.71 -1.10
N TYR A 28 7.36 -10.65 -0.57
CA TYR A 28 8.61 -10.77 0.19
C TYR A 28 8.43 -10.57 1.69
N ASP A 29 7.25 -10.15 2.13
CA ASP A 29 6.98 -9.85 3.53
C ASP A 29 5.52 -10.11 3.91
N GLU A 30 5.32 -10.91 4.95
CA GLU A 30 3.99 -11.29 5.47
C GLU A 30 3.58 -10.48 6.71
N ARG A 31 4.38 -9.50 7.14
CA ARG A 31 4.03 -8.67 8.31
C ARG A 31 2.76 -7.86 8.07
N SER A 32 1.97 -7.73 9.13
CA SER A 32 0.65 -7.10 9.05
C SER A 32 0.68 -5.65 8.57
N CYS A 33 -0.28 -5.31 7.73
CA CYS A 33 -0.46 -4.00 7.12
C CYS A 33 -1.84 -3.40 7.44
N VAL A 34 -1.87 -2.08 7.67
CA VAL A 34 -3.10 -1.28 7.67
C VAL A 34 -3.10 -0.43 6.41
N ALA A 35 -4.08 -0.61 5.52
CA ALA A 35 -4.21 0.18 4.30
C ALA A 35 -5.24 1.30 4.48
N VAL A 36 -4.87 2.53 4.12
CA VAL A 36 -5.74 3.73 4.19
C VAL A 36 -5.97 4.27 2.79
N THR A 37 -7.23 4.31 2.34
CA THR A 37 -7.64 4.82 1.03
C THR A 37 -8.80 5.79 1.13
N GLY A 38 -9.09 6.49 0.03
CA GLY A 38 -10.14 7.49 -0.09
C GLY A 38 -9.70 8.69 -0.94
N THR A 39 -10.60 9.60 -1.24
CA THR A 39 -10.24 10.78 -2.03
C THR A 39 -9.42 11.77 -1.20
N ASN A 40 -9.90 12.12 0.00
CA ASN A 40 -9.27 13.10 0.88
C ASN A 40 -8.91 12.54 2.26
N GLY A 41 -7.90 13.15 2.91
CA GLY A 41 -7.55 12.87 4.30
C GLY A 41 -6.67 11.63 4.54
N LYS A 42 -6.27 10.91 3.48
CA LYS A 42 -5.46 9.69 3.58
C LYS A 42 -4.18 9.92 4.38
N THR A 43 -3.35 10.88 3.96
CA THR A 43 -2.06 11.16 4.62
C THR A 43 -2.20 11.47 6.10
N THR A 44 -3.16 12.33 6.46
CA THR A 44 -3.40 12.66 7.86
C THR A 44 -3.80 11.43 8.67
N VAL A 45 -4.71 10.60 8.16
CA VAL A 45 -5.15 9.38 8.86
C VAL A 45 -4.04 8.33 8.91
N THR A 46 -3.29 8.12 7.84
CA THR A 46 -2.10 7.25 7.79
C THR A 46 -1.10 7.66 8.88
N MET A 47 -0.79 8.94 8.98
CA MET A 47 0.13 9.46 10.00
C MET A 47 -0.43 9.31 11.41
N MET A 48 -1.73 9.58 11.62
CA MET A 48 -2.39 9.40 12.92
C MET A 48 -2.34 7.94 13.38
N ILE A 49 -2.69 6.98 12.52
CA ILE A 49 -2.62 5.55 12.84
C ILE A 49 -1.18 5.14 13.16
N ASN A 50 -0.21 5.58 12.34
CA ASN A 50 1.20 5.30 12.58
C ASN A 50 1.69 5.85 13.92
N GLN A 51 1.29 7.07 14.29
CA GLN A 51 1.64 7.67 15.57
C GLN A 51 1.00 6.89 16.73
N MET A 52 -0.28 6.54 16.63
CA MET A 52 -0.99 5.77 17.66
C MET A 52 -0.34 4.39 17.91
N LEU A 53 0.04 3.68 16.85
CA LEU A 53 0.75 2.39 16.95
C LEU A 53 2.09 2.55 17.65
N ASN A 54 2.92 3.52 17.23
CA ASN A 54 4.22 3.76 17.85
C ASN A 54 4.09 4.20 19.32
N THR A 55 3.12 5.07 19.65
CA THR A 55 2.83 5.46 21.04
C THR A 55 2.37 4.26 21.89
N SER A 56 1.74 3.26 21.28
CA SER A 56 1.34 2.01 21.94
C SER A 56 2.48 0.98 22.04
N GLY A 57 3.71 1.32 21.63
CA GLY A 57 4.86 0.41 21.66
C GLY A 57 4.96 -0.52 20.44
N ILE A 58 4.07 -0.40 19.46
CA ILE A 58 4.14 -1.17 18.21
C ILE A 58 4.95 -0.34 17.21
N LYS A 59 6.19 -0.78 16.94
CA LYS A 59 7.04 -0.13 15.94
C LYS A 59 6.39 -0.21 14.57
N SER A 60 5.95 0.92 14.04
CA SER A 60 5.32 0.99 12.72
C SER A 60 5.87 2.12 11.88
N LYS A 61 5.70 2.02 10.56
CA LYS A 61 6.06 3.07 9.61
C LYS A 61 4.88 3.39 8.68
N ALA A 62 4.65 4.68 8.45
CA ALA A 62 3.77 5.15 7.38
C ALA A 62 4.52 5.04 6.05
N VAL A 63 3.90 4.41 5.06
CA VAL A 63 4.52 4.04 3.78
C VAL A 63 3.52 4.15 2.62
N GLY A 64 3.97 3.88 1.39
CA GLY A 64 3.11 3.83 0.20
C GLY A 64 3.15 5.15 -0.56
N ASN A 65 2.06 5.91 -0.59
CA ASN A 65 2.03 7.26 -1.15
C ASN A 65 2.66 8.30 -0.19
N THR A 66 3.86 8.00 0.28
CA THR A 66 4.68 8.84 1.19
C THR A 66 6.13 8.85 0.67
N ASP A 67 7.06 9.50 1.38
CA ASP A 67 8.48 9.51 0.99
C ASP A 67 9.15 8.13 1.02
N THR A 68 8.60 7.16 1.77
CA THR A 68 9.12 5.78 1.82
C THR A 68 8.18 4.80 1.09
N PRO A 69 8.63 4.17 0.00
CA PRO A 69 7.93 3.03 -0.61
C PRO A 69 7.81 1.84 0.36
N LEU A 70 6.73 1.08 0.26
CA LEU A 70 6.52 -0.14 1.05
C LEU A 70 7.65 -1.17 0.80
N VAL A 71 8.08 -1.34 -0.46
CA VAL A 71 9.19 -2.24 -0.81
C VAL A 71 10.54 -1.86 -0.18
N GLU A 72 10.73 -0.59 0.16
CA GLU A 72 11.90 -0.15 0.94
C GLU A 72 11.70 -0.45 2.42
N ALA A 73 10.51 -0.15 2.95
CA ALA A 73 10.21 -0.31 4.37
C ALA A 73 10.27 -1.76 4.85
N ILE A 74 9.95 -2.74 4.01
CA ILE A 74 10.07 -4.17 4.35
C ILE A 74 11.51 -4.60 4.64
N GLN A 75 12.52 -3.82 4.23
CA GLN A 75 13.92 -4.13 4.55
C GLN A 75 14.24 -3.87 6.04
N ASP A 76 13.49 -2.99 6.71
CA ASP A 76 13.67 -2.69 8.13
C ASP A 76 12.98 -3.77 8.99
N GLN A 77 13.78 -4.71 9.48
CA GLN A 77 13.33 -5.81 10.35
C GLN A 77 12.93 -5.36 11.75
N SER A 78 13.21 -4.11 12.15
CA SER A 78 12.79 -3.58 13.44
C SER A 78 11.32 -3.16 13.47
N LEU A 79 10.69 -3.01 12.31
CA LEU A 79 9.27 -2.67 12.18
C LEU A 79 8.40 -3.91 12.40
N ALA A 80 7.32 -3.73 13.15
CA ALA A 80 6.32 -4.77 13.39
C ALA A 80 5.10 -4.63 12.47
N LYS A 81 4.79 -3.41 11.99
CA LYS A 81 3.63 -3.13 11.15
C LYS A 81 3.88 -2.01 10.14
N PHE A 82 3.12 -2.02 9.06
CA PHE A 82 3.10 -0.94 8.07
C PHE A 82 1.72 -0.26 8.02
N VAL A 83 1.72 1.07 7.92
CA VAL A 83 0.51 1.85 7.64
C VAL A 83 0.63 2.40 6.23
N VAL A 84 -0.04 1.74 5.29
CA VAL A 84 0.08 1.98 3.86
C VAL A 84 -0.94 3.04 3.44
N GLU A 85 -0.47 4.22 3.07
CA GLU A 85 -1.29 5.16 2.32
C GLU A 85 -1.48 4.63 0.90
N ALA A 86 -2.69 4.17 0.59
CA ALA A 86 -3.04 3.54 -0.65
C ALA A 86 -3.88 4.49 -1.52
N SER A 87 -3.32 4.96 -2.64
CA SER A 87 -4.11 5.69 -3.64
C SER A 87 -4.96 4.72 -4.46
N SER A 88 -6.10 5.19 -5.00
CA SER A 88 -6.99 4.37 -5.84
C SER A 88 -6.26 3.79 -7.06
N PHE A 89 -5.36 4.57 -7.66
CA PHE A 89 -4.54 4.12 -8.78
C PHE A 89 -3.63 2.94 -8.40
N ARG A 90 -2.96 3.01 -7.24
CA ARG A 90 -2.07 1.93 -6.80
C ARG A 90 -2.84 0.67 -6.37
N LEU A 91 -3.99 0.84 -5.73
CA LEU A 91 -4.89 -0.27 -5.41
C LEU A 91 -5.45 -0.95 -6.67
N GLY A 92 -5.84 -0.17 -7.69
CA GLY A 92 -6.30 -0.73 -8.97
C GLY A 92 -5.25 -1.55 -9.72
N GLN A 93 -3.97 -1.38 -9.36
CA GLN A 93 -2.84 -2.13 -9.91
C GLN A 93 -2.35 -3.26 -8.98
N SER A 94 -3.03 -3.50 -7.86
CA SER A 94 -2.66 -4.53 -6.89
C SER A 94 -3.70 -5.65 -6.92
N TYR A 95 -3.25 -6.90 -7.09
CA TYR A 95 -4.13 -8.08 -7.14
C TYR A 95 -3.98 -8.99 -5.93
N ASN A 96 -2.80 -9.00 -5.30
CA ASN A 96 -2.45 -9.89 -4.20
C ASN A 96 -2.18 -9.13 -2.90
N PHE A 97 -2.16 -7.80 -2.92
CA PHE A 97 -2.03 -6.99 -1.71
C PHE A 97 -3.22 -7.23 -0.77
N ALA A 98 -2.93 -7.79 0.40
CA ALA A 98 -3.93 -8.27 1.35
C ALA A 98 -3.68 -7.69 2.76
N PRO A 99 -4.05 -6.41 3.00
CA PRO A 99 -3.89 -5.81 4.32
C PRO A 99 -4.84 -6.43 5.34
N ASP A 100 -4.39 -6.60 6.59
CA ASP A 100 -5.22 -7.09 7.70
C ASP A 100 -6.37 -6.14 8.02
N VAL A 101 -6.15 -4.84 7.80
CA VAL A 101 -7.14 -3.78 8.05
C VAL A 101 -7.18 -2.85 6.84
N GLY A 102 -8.36 -2.70 6.24
CA GLY A 102 -8.65 -1.70 5.22
C GLY A 102 -9.47 -0.55 5.79
N VAL A 103 -9.02 0.68 5.59
CA VAL A 103 -9.72 1.92 5.98
C VAL A 103 -10.09 2.67 4.71
N TRP A 104 -11.39 2.80 4.44
CA TRP A 104 -11.90 3.63 3.37
C TRP A 104 -12.51 4.91 3.94
N LEU A 105 -11.87 6.06 3.71
CA LEU A 105 -12.28 7.32 4.32
C LEU A 105 -13.51 7.97 3.67
N ASN A 106 -13.51 8.09 2.34
CA ASN A 106 -14.58 8.75 1.58
C ASN A 106 -14.52 8.39 0.09
N PHE A 107 -15.63 8.65 -0.59
CA PHE A 107 -15.75 8.68 -2.04
C PHE A 107 -16.15 10.09 -2.46
N LEU A 108 -15.57 10.58 -3.55
CA LEU A 108 -16.15 11.67 -4.33
C LEU A 108 -16.65 11.03 -5.63
N SER A 109 -17.97 11.04 -5.81
CA SER A 109 -18.66 10.68 -7.06
C SER A 109 -18.62 11.83 -8.05
#